data_AF-A0A0B4L142-F1
#
_entry.id   AF-A0A0B4L142-F1
#
_cell.length_a   1.000
_cell.length_b   1.000
_cell.length_c   1.000
_cell.angle_alpha   90.00
_cell.angle_beta   90.00
_cell.angle_gamma   90.00
#
_symmetry.space_group_name_H-M   'P 1'
#
loop_
_entity.id
_entity.type
_entity.pdbx_description
1 polymer ?
#
loop_
_entity_poly.entity_id
_entity_poly.type
_entity_poly.pdbx_seq_one_letter_code
_entity_poly.pdbx_strand_id
1 'polypeptide(L)'
;QALPKPAQNLKGGVKKPSLQQTKSPLPSKPPKPLNEKLDGSNKTETKDAKSTINNPPKNVNDNLNDGANKTPSQDPNEPSFKLPMRQKASSWDAWLKGTKKDYENLKCFAKGNLYDWLCSVRDSFELYLQSLESKWTSCSDNTTTVFLCECLAESSGWGDPQWESWVKKELKEQLKTEAQAWISTKKKDFDGLTSKYFSLWKDHRRKELEEEAWKTKASSGGLSEWEELTDKMNTRYTNNLDNMWSNYSGDLLFRFDEWSPEVLEKWIESKQWNQWVKKVRK
;
A
#
# COMPACT_ATOMS: atom_id res chain seq x y z
N GLN A 1 -49.07 -30.72 55.16
CA GLN A 1 -49.30 -29.28 55.42
C GLN A 1 -48.15 -28.54 54.75
N ALA A 2 -48.28 -27.52 53.91
CA ALA A 2 -49.41 -26.77 53.39
C ALA A 2 -48.97 -26.20 52.02
N LEU A 3 -49.91 -26.00 51.10
CA LEU A 3 -49.74 -25.07 49.98
C LEU A 3 -49.85 -23.63 50.51
N PRO A 4 -49.22 -22.66 49.83
CA PRO A 4 -50.05 -21.67 49.13
C PRO A 4 -49.58 -21.30 47.71
N LYS A 5 -50.57 -20.94 46.89
CA LYS A 5 -50.53 -20.25 45.57
C LYS A 5 -50.47 -18.69 45.79
N PRO A 6 -50.64 -17.82 44.77
CA PRO A 6 -49.90 -17.61 43.51
C PRO A 6 -49.55 -16.11 43.24
N ALA A 7 -48.91 -15.86 42.08
CA ALA A 7 -48.93 -14.65 41.23
C ALA A 7 -47.99 -13.46 41.54
N GLN A 8 -47.21 -13.05 40.53
CA GLN A 8 -47.30 -11.69 39.95
C GLN A 8 -46.54 -11.59 38.60
N ASN A 9 -47.28 -11.22 37.56
CA ASN A 9 -46.75 -10.70 36.29
C ASN A 9 -46.06 -9.36 36.53
N LEU A 10 -44.83 -9.19 36.02
CA LEU A 10 -44.31 -7.87 35.67
C LEU A 10 -43.68 -7.91 34.27
N LYS A 11 -44.42 -7.30 33.35
CA LYS A 11 -43.92 -6.69 32.11
C LYS A 11 -42.70 -5.82 32.43
N GLY A 12 -41.62 -5.98 31.68
CA GLY A 12 -40.48 -5.08 31.71
C GLY A 12 -39.63 -5.30 30.48
N GLY A 13 -39.95 -4.58 29.40
CA GLY A 13 -39.24 -4.66 28.14
C GLY A 13 -37.76 -4.30 28.30
N VAL A 14 -36.88 -5.23 27.95
CA VAL A 14 -35.46 -4.96 27.75
C VAL A 14 -35.34 -4.20 26.43
N LYS A 15 -35.23 -2.88 26.51
CA LYS A 15 -34.80 -2.04 25.38
C LYS A 15 -33.39 -2.49 24.99
N LYS A 16 -33.26 -3.03 23.77
CA LYS A 16 -31.98 -3.13 23.05
C LYS A 16 -31.28 -1.77 23.08
N PRO A 17 -29.99 -1.67 23.42
CA PRO A 17 -29.20 -0.55 22.97
C PRO A 17 -29.05 -0.69 21.46
N SER A 18 -29.64 0.24 20.72
CA SER A 18 -29.27 0.48 19.33
C SER A 18 -27.81 0.91 19.32
N LEU A 19 -26.91 0.06 18.81
CA LEU A 19 -25.58 0.48 18.39
C LEU A 19 -25.77 1.41 17.19
N GLN A 20 -26.04 2.68 17.49
CA GLN A 20 -25.85 3.75 16.53
C GLN A 20 -24.37 3.78 16.18
N GLN A 21 -24.07 3.62 14.90
CA GLN A 21 -22.76 3.93 14.33
C GLN A 21 -22.45 5.41 14.59
N THR A 22 -21.78 5.70 15.71
CA THR A 22 -21.01 6.93 15.84
C THR A 22 -19.79 6.80 14.94
N LYS A 23 -19.90 7.33 13.72
CA LYS A 23 -18.74 7.71 12.90
C LYS A 23 -17.93 8.72 13.71
N SER A 24 -16.91 8.25 14.41
CA SER A 24 -15.88 9.14 14.94
C SER A 24 -15.15 9.79 13.75
N PRO A 25 -14.96 11.13 13.74
CA PRO A 25 -14.27 11.78 12.65
C PRO A 25 -12.79 11.38 12.65
N LEU A 26 -12.27 11.04 11.47
CA LEU A 26 -10.84 10.89 11.22
C LEU A 26 -10.09 12.14 11.77
N PRO A 27 -8.93 11.98 12.42
CA PRO A 27 -8.06 13.11 12.71
C PRO A 27 -7.50 13.66 11.39
N SER A 28 -8.00 14.83 10.99
CA SER A 28 -7.67 15.52 9.74
C SER A 28 -6.34 16.29 9.78
N LYS A 29 -5.37 15.86 10.60
CA LYS A 29 -4.05 16.49 10.67
C LYS A 29 -2.92 15.47 10.81
N PRO A 30 -1.82 15.62 10.05
CA PRO A 30 -0.62 14.81 10.25
C PRO A 30 0.02 15.13 11.61
N PRO A 31 0.78 14.19 12.21
CA PRO A 31 1.57 14.47 13.40
C PRO A 31 2.54 15.62 13.13
N LYS A 32 2.59 16.61 14.02
CA LYS A 32 3.57 17.69 13.95
C LYS A 32 4.99 17.10 14.05
N PRO A 33 5.95 17.57 13.24
CA PRO A 33 7.35 17.21 13.45
C PRO A 33 7.82 17.76 14.80
N LEU A 34 8.58 16.93 15.52
CA LEU A 34 9.33 17.34 16.70
C LEU A 34 10.42 18.31 16.21
N ASN A 35 10.26 19.61 16.47
CA ASN A 35 11.25 20.62 16.12
C ASN A 35 12.47 20.48 17.05
N GLU A 36 13.61 20.07 16.50
CA GLU A 36 14.91 20.47 17.03
C GLU A 36 15.13 21.96 16.75
N LYS A 37 15.49 22.70 17.80
CA LYS A 37 15.80 24.13 17.77
C LYS A 37 16.97 24.40 16.82
N LEU A 38 16.79 25.32 15.88
CA LEU A 38 17.86 26.15 15.34
C LEU A 38 17.41 27.60 15.39
N ASP A 39 17.91 28.31 16.41
CA ASP A 39 17.99 29.76 16.47
C ASP A 39 18.82 30.28 15.29
N GLY A 40 18.39 31.38 14.67
CA GLY A 40 19.15 32.00 13.59
C GLY A 40 18.36 32.98 12.74
N SER A 41 17.97 34.09 13.37
CA SER A 41 17.38 35.28 12.77
C SER A 41 18.11 35.75 11.50
N ASN A 42 17.38 36.03 10.42
CA ASN A 42 17.40 37.36 9.81
C ASN A 42 16.24 37.62 8.83
N LYS A 43 15.74 38.85 8.98
CA LYS A 43 14.54 39.47 8.42
C LYS A 43 14.91 40.23 7.15
N THR A 44 14.09 40.18 6.11
CA THR A 44 13.88 41.31 5.19
C THR A 44 12.54 41.19 4.47
N GLU A 45 11.69 42.20 4.70
CA GLU A 45 10.50 42.61 3.93
C GLU A 45 10.91 42.90 2.48
N THR A 46 10.11 42.93 1.41
CA THR A 46 8.71 43.30 1.10
C THR A 46 8.52 42.85 -0.38
N LYS A 47 7.36 42.54 -0.96
CA LYS A 47 6.25 43.44 -1.31
C LYS A 47 5.21 42.67 -2.14
N ASP A 48 3.97 43.10 -1.97
CA ASP A 48 2.72 42.63 -2.56
C ASP A 48 2.66 42.57 -4.10
N ALA A 49 1.88 41.63 -4.63
CA ALA A 49 0.97 41.89 -5.74
C ALA A 49 -0.23 40.91 -5.73
N LYS A 50 -1.41 41.52 -5.73
CA LYS A 50 -2.77 40.98 -5.69
C LYS A 50 -3.12 40.05 -6.86
N SER A 51 -3.86 38.98 -6.53
CA SER A 51 -5.14 38.54 -7.10
C SER A 51 -5.47 38.87 -8.55
N THR A 52 -5.86 37.86 -9.35
CA THR A 52 -7.17 37.80 -10.03
C THR A 52 -7.53 36.37 -10.40
N ILE A 53 -8.64 35.89 -9.86
CA ILE A 53 -9.43 34.74 -10.32
C ILE A 53 -10.38 35.28 -11.40
N ASN A 54 -10.48 34.64 -12.58
CA ASN A 54 -11.76 34.23 -13.21
C ASN A 54 -11.62 33.73 -14.67
N ASN A 55 -12.04 32.48 -14.81
CA ASN A 55 -12.79 31.82 -15.90
C ASN A 55 -12.14 31.30 -17.21
N PRO A 56 -12.56 30.08 -17.64
CA PRO A 56 -12.02 29.36 -18.80
C PRO A 56 -12.82 29.61 -20.09
N PRO A 57 -12.34 29.12 -21.25
CA PRO A 57 -13.28 28.53 -22.18
C PRO A 57 -12.81 27.24 -22.88
N LYS A 58 -13.74 26.28 -22.84
CA LYS A 58 -14.27 25.46 -23.96
C LYS A 58 -13.31 24.75 -24.92
N ASN A 59 -13.40 23.42 -24.83
CA ASN A 59 -13.46 22.43 -25.92
C ASN A 59 -13.67 23.00 -27.33
N VAL A 60 -12.74 22.64 -28.22
CA VAL A 60 -12.99 22.46 -29.65
C VAL A 60 -12.40 21.12 -30.05
N ASN A 61 -13.24 20.29 -30.65
CA ASN A 61 -12.96 18.96 -31.16
C ASN A 61 -12.18 18.99 -32.48
N ASP A 62 -11.48 17.87 -32.71
CA ASP A 62 -11.15 17.22 -33.99
C ASP A 62 -10.22 17.94 -34.98
N ASN A 63 -9.00 17.40 -35.09
CA ASN A 63 -8.46 16.98 -36.38
C ASN A 63 -7.41 15.87 -36.18
N LEU A 64 -7.76 14.68 -36.68
CA LEU A 64 -6.85 13.58 -36.95
C LEU A 64 -5.81 14.01 -37.99
N ASN A 65 -4.54 13.78 -37.70
CA ASN A 65 -3.59 13.48 -38.76
C ASN A 65 -2.59 12.41 -38.32
N ASP A 66 -2.56 11.36 -39.12
CA ASP A 66 -1.82 10.13 -38.96
C ASP A 66 -0.35 10.38 -39.32
N GLY A 67 0.57 9.95 -38.46
CA GLY A 67 1.99 10.27 -38.57
C GLY A 67 2.79 9.42 -37.60
N ALA A 68 2.95 8.15 -37.98
CA ALA A 68 3.67 7.14 -37.23
C ALA A 68 5.10 7.58 -36.84
N ASN A 69 5.26 8.01 -35.59
CA ASN A 69 6.48 7.84 -34.83
C ASN A 69 6.10 7.04 -33.59
N LYS A 70 6.39 5.73 -33.61
CA LYS A 70 6.24 4.87 -32.43
C LYS A 70 7.33 5.22 -31.43
N THR A 71 7.09 6.27 -30.65
CA THR A 71 7.68 6.45 -29.34
C THR A 71 7.30 5.21 -28.51
N PRO A 72 8.23 4.56 -27.79
CA PRO A 72 7.87 3.50 -26.85
C PRO A 72 6.80 4.05 -25.92
N SER A 73 5.66 3.36 -25.84
CA SER A 73 4.54 3.73 -24.98
C SER A 73 5.05 3.84 -23.54
N GLN A 74 5.29 5.06 -23.07
CA GLN A 74 5.49 5.30 -21.66
C GLN A 74 4.17 5.04 -20.96
N ASP A 75 4.20 4.16 -19.97
CA ASP A 75 3.09 3.96 -19.05
C ASP A 75 2.68 5.33 -18.50
N PRO A 76 1.41 5.76 -18.60
CA PRO A 76 0.97 7.05 -18.07
C PRO A 76 1.15 7.19 -16.55
N ASN A 77 1.46 6.09 -15.84
CA ASN A 77 1.84 6.10 -14.43
C ASN A 77 3.36 6.05 -14.20
N GLU A 78 4.19 6.15 -15.25
CA GLU A 78 5.64 6.18 -15.09
C GLU A 78 6.05 7.47 -14.38
N PRO A 79 6.62 7.38 -13.15
CA PRO A 79 7.02 8.58 -12.43
C PRO A 79 8.13 9.26 -13.22
N SER A 80 7.84 10.42 -13.81
CA SER A 80 8.86 11.20 -14.49
C SER A 80 9.76 11.79 -13.40
N PHE A 81 10.83 11.09 -13.05
CA PHE A 81 11.88 11.59 -12.18
C PHE A 81 12.61 12.73 -12.90
N LYS A 82 12.07 13.93 -12.81
CA LYS A 82 12.66 15.14 -13.39
C LYS A 82 13.48 15.86 -12.32
N LEU A 83 14.66 15.32 -12.03
CA LEU A 83 15.67 16.16 -11.38
C LEU A 83 16.14 17.22 -12.39
N PRO A 84 16.22 18.50 -12.00
CA PRO A 84 16.77 19.52 -12.87
C PRO A 84 18.17 19.09 -13.30
N MET A 85 18.41 18.94 -14.61
CA MET A 85 19.77 18.73 -15.10
C MET A 85 20.61 19.94 -14.72
N ARG A 86 21.63 19.73 -13.89
CA ARG A 86 22.62 20.77 -13.61
C ARG A 86 23.62 20.83 -14.75
N GLN A 87 24.39 21.93 -14.79
CA GLN A 87 25.59 21.96 -15.62
C GLN A 87 26.45 20.74 -15.31
N LYS A 88 26.95 20.07 -16.37
CA LYS A 88 27.81 18.90 -16.22
C LYS A 88 29.06 19.30 -15.43
N ALA A 89 29.42 18.47 -14.46
CA ALA A 89 30.66 18.62 -13.72
C ALA A 89 31.82 18.00 -14.52
N SER A 90 32.89 18.77 -14.69
CA SER A 90 34.16 18.29 -15.24
C SER A 90 35.08 17.68 -14.18
N SER A 91 34.87 18.02 -12.89
CA SER A 91 35.65 17.51 -11.76
C SER A 91 34.95 16.33 -11.09
N TRP A 92 35.63 15.18 -11.04
CA TRP A 92 35.18 13.98 -10.33
C TRP A 92 34.91 14.25 -8.85
N ASP A 93 35.84 14.91 -8.14
CA ASP A 93 35.74 15.09 -6.69
C ASP A 93 34.60 16.05 -6.32
N ALA A 94 34.43 17.14 -7.08
CA ALA A 94 33.32 18.06 -6.90
C ALA A 94 31.97 17.38 -7.19
N TRP A 95 31.92 16.54 -8.23
CA TRP A 95 30.77 15.72 -8.55
C TRP A 95 30.49 14.71 -7.43
N LEU A 96 31.47 13.93 -6.98
CA LEU A 96 31.27 12.92 -5.94
C LEU A 96 30.80 13.55 -4.61
N LYS A 97 31.35 14.72 -4.26
CA LYS A 97 30.90 15.51 -3.09
C LYS A 97 29.45 15.99 -3.22
N GLY A 98 29.05 16.39 -4.42
CA GLY A 98 27.68 16.83 -4.73
C GLY A 98 26.63 15.71 -4.63
N THR A 99 27.02 14.45 -4.81
CA THR A 99 26.13 13.27 -4.77
C THR A 99 25.40 13.13 -3.44
N LYS A 100 26.02 13.46 -2.31
CA LYS A 100 25.37 13.39 -0.98
C LYS A 100 24.16 14.31 -0.87
N LYS A 101 24.26 15.54 -1.38
CA LYS A 101 23.15 16.50 -1.38
C LYS A 101 22.02 16.03 -2.29
N ASP A 102 22.37 15.43 -3.42
CA ASP A 102 21.39 14.93 -4.37
C ASP A 102 20.65 13.67 -3.89
N TYR A 103 21.36 12.80 -3.16
CA TYR A 103 20.76 11.64 -2.50
C TYR A 103 19.61 12.01 -1.55
N GLU A 104 19.70 13.15 -0.85
CA GLU A 104 18.59 13.64 -0.02
C GLU A 104 17.36 14.03 -0.86
N ASN A 105 17.56 14.56 -2.07
CA ASN A 105 16.46 14.81 -3.01
C ASN A 105 15.79 13.52 -3.46
N LEU A 106 16.58 12.48 -3.78
CA LEU A 106 16.05 11.14 -4.09
C LEU A 106 15.19 10.63 -2.92
N LYS A 107 15.69 10.71 -1.68
CA LYS A 107 14.93 10.24 -0.51
C LYS A 107 13.59 10.96 -0.38
N CYS A 108 13.57 12.28 -0.52
CA CYS A 108 12.33 13.06 -0.48
C CYS A 108 11.36 12.68 -1.61
N PHE A 109 11.87 12.57 -2.84
CA PHE A 109 11.07 12.18 -4.00
C PHE A 109 10.47 10.78 -3.83
N ALA A 110 11.32 9.79 -3.51
CA ALA A 110 10.90 8.40 -3.35
C ALA A 110 9.89 8.27 -2.22
N LYS A 111 10.12 8.92 -1.07
CA LYS A 111 9.20 8.90 0.07
C LYS A 111 7.81 9.42 -0.30
N GLY A 112 7.72 10.53 -1.04
CA GLY A 112 6.44 11.10 -1.47
C GLY A 112 5.68 10.14 -2.39
N ASN A 113 6.32 9.69 -3.47
CA ASN A 113 5.68 8.80 -4.45
C ASN A 113 5.31 7.44 -3.84
N LEU A 114 6.16 6.89 -2.98
CA LEU A 114 5.86 5.63 -2.29
C LEU A 114 4.71 5.80 -1.29
N TYR A 115 4.61 6.95 -0.60
CA TYR A 115 3.48 7.21 0.29
C TYR A 115 2.15 7.26 -0.47
N ASP A 116 2.10 7.95 -1.61
CA ASP A 116 0.89 8.03 -2.44
C ASP A 116 0.52 6.65 -2.98
N TRP A 117 1.52 5.87 -3.43
CA TRP A 117 1.32 4.49 -3.86
C TRP A 117 0.79 3.62 -2.72
N LEU A 118 1.35 3.71 -1.51
CA LEU A 118 0.88 2.97 -0.33
C LEU A 118 -0.57 3.34 0.00
N CYS A 119 -0.96 4.62 -0.10
CA CYS A 119 -2.36 5.01 0.08
C CYS A 119 -3.29 4.31 -0.93
N SER A 120 -2.90 4.24 -2.20
CA SER A 120 -3.68 3.53 -3.23
C SER A 120 -3.76 2.02 -3.00
N VAL A 121 -2.69 1.42 -2.46
CA VAL A 121 -2.66 -0.01 -2.11
C VAL A 121 -3.62 -0.30 -0.98
N ARG A 122 -3.77 0.61 0.00
CA ARG A 122 -4.70 0.44 1.12
C ARG A 122 -6.13 0.38 0.60
N ASP A 123 -6.50 1.30 -0.27
CA ASP A 123 -7.83 1.34 -0.85
C ASP A 123 -8.09 0.10 -1.72
N SER A 124 -7.05 -0.38 -2.42
CA SER A 124 -7.10 -1.64 -3.18
C SER A 124 -7.22 -2.87 -2.27
N PHE A 125 -6.69 -2.83 -1.05
CA PHE A 125 -6.80 -3.92 -0.10
C PHE A 125 -8.23 -4.07 0.42
N GLU A 126 -8.94 -2.97 0.67
CA GLU A 126 -10.36 -3.01 1.05
C GLU A 126 -11.22 -3.65 -0.06
N LEU A 127 -10.95 -3.29 -1.31
CA LEU A 127 -11.61 -3.91 -2.47
C LEU A 127 -11.23 -5.39 -2.59
N TYR A 128 -9.99 -5.75 -2.28
CA TYR A 128 -9.55 -7.13 -2.25
C TYR A 128 -10.30 -7.94 -1.18
N LEU A 129 -10.46 -7.42 0.04
CA LEU A 129 -11.23 -8.10 1.11
C LEU A 129 -12.69 -8.33 0.70
N GLN A 130 -13.33 -7.35 0.07
CA GLN A 130 -14.69 -7.51 -0.49
C GLN A 130 -14.73 -8.59 -1.59
N SER A 131 -13.73 -8.61 -2.47
CA SER A 131 -13.61 -9.64 -3.50
C SER A 131 -13.40 -11.02 -2.91
N LEU A 132 -12.64 -11.13 -1.81
CA LEU A 132 -12.37 -12.36 -1.09
C LEU A 132 -13.65 -12.89 -0.42
N GLU A 133 -14.42 -12.02 0.24
CA GLU A 133 -15.75 -12.38 0.77
C GLU A 133 -16.66 -12.94 -0.32
N SER A 134 -16.75 -12.23 -1.46
CA SER A 134 -17.58 -12.65 -2.59
C SER A 134 -17.13 -13.98 -3.17
N LYS A 135 -15.82 -14.16 -3.37
CA LYS A 135 -15.20 -15.39 -3.86
C LYS A 135 -15.55 -16.58 -2.99
N TRP A 136 -15.39 -16.47 -1.68
CA TRP A 136 -15.65 -17.56 -0.73
C TRP A 136 -17.14 -17.81 -0.51
N THR A 137 -17.97 -16.76 -0.49
CA THR A 137 -19.43 -16.91 -0.40
C THR A 137 -19.97 -17.64 -1.63
N SER A 138 -19.49 -17.25 -2.82
CA SER A 138 -19.97 -17.83 -4.07
C SER A 138 -19.25 -19.13 -4.45
N CYS A 139 -18.08 -19.45 -3.89
CA CYS A 139 -17.22 -20.54 -4.37
C CYS A 139 -17.05 -20.46 -5.90
N SER A 140 -16.56 -19.30 -6.37
CA SER A 140 -16.53 -18.95 -7.80
C SER A 140 -15.28 -19.42 -8.53
N ASP A 141 -14.22 -19.84 -7.83
CA ASP A 141 -12.98 -20.26 -8.45
C ASP A 141 -12.57 -21.70 -8.10
N ASN A 142 -11.68 -22.24 -8.93
CA ASN A 142 -11.23 -23.63 -8.84
C ASN A 142 -10.40 -23.89 -7.59
N THR A 143 -9.59 -22.92 -7.13
CA THR A 143 -8.72 -23.10 -5.96
C THR A 143 -9.53 -23.18 -4.67
N THR A 144 -10.51 -22.30 -4.48
CA THR A 144 -11.46 -22.40 -3.36
C THR A 144 -12.26 -23.68 -3.45
N THR A 145 -12.68 -24.08 -4.65
CA THR A 145 -13.40 -25.34 -4.84
C THR A 145 -12.54 -26.53 -4.41
N VAL A 146 -11.28 -26.62 -4.83
CA VAL A 146 -10.35 -27.70 -4.45
C VAL A 146 -10.10 -27.72 -2.94
N PHE A 147 -9.81 -26.57 -2.33
CA PHE A 147 -9.62 -26.49 -0.88
C PHE A 147 -10.86 -26.98 -0.12
N LEU A 148 -12.05 -26.57 -0.57
CA LEU A 148 -13.29 -27.07 -0.01
C LEU A 148 -13.45 -28.57 -0.28
N CYS A 149 -13.15 -29.11 -1.47
CA CYS A 149 -13.19 -30.56 -1.73
C CYS A 149 -12.36 -31.34 -0.71
N GLU A 150 -11.13 -30.91 -0.46
CA GLU A 150 -10.22 -31.55 0.49
C GLU A 150 -10.78 -31.50 1.92
N CYS A 151 -11.21 -30.31 2.38
CA CYS A 151 -11.79 -30.15 3.72
C CYS A 151 -13.11 -30.92 3.89
N LEU A 152 -13.93 -30.96 2.84
CA LEU A 152 -15.27 -31.52 2.88
C LEU A 152 -15.28 -33.05 2.75
N ALA A 153 -14.18 -33.68 2.37
CA ALA A 153 -14.06 -35.13 2.26
C ALA A 153 -14.37 -35.83 3.60
N GLU A 154 -13.94 -35.25 4.71
CA GLU A 154 -14.14 -35.78 6.07
C GLU A 154 -15.31 -35.13 6.81
N SER A 155 -16.06 -34.24 6.13
CA SER A 155 -17.17 -33.49 6.74
C SER A 155 -18.48 -34.29 6.87
N SER A 156 -18.46 -35.58 6.50
CA SER A 156 -19.65 -36.43 6.60
C SER A 156 -20.06 -36.60 8.06
N GLY A 157 -21.29 -36.18 8.40
CA GLY A 157 -21.80 -36.23 9.76
C GLY A 157 -21.41 -35.05 10.65
N TRP A 158 -20.76 -34.01 10.11
CA TRP A 158 -20.48 -32.80 10.90
C TRP A 158 -21.76 -32.11 11.35
N GLY A 159 -21.86 -31.83 12.65
CA GLY A 159 -22.88 -30.95 13.23
C GLY A 159 -22.48 -29.47 13.21
N ASP A 160 -23.42 -28.59 13.53
CA ASP A 160 -23.19 -27.14 13.59
C ASP A 160 -21.93 -26.75 14.41
N PRO A 161 -21.66 -27.33 15.61
CA PRO A 161 -20.48 -26.96 16.38
C PRO A 161 -19.14 -27.29 15.68
N GLN A 162 -19.10 -28.35 14.88
CA GLN A 162 -17.90 -28.73 14.12
C GLN A 162 -17.68 -27.74 12.97
N TRP A 163 -18.76 -27.36 12.28
CA TRP A 163 -18.71 -26.31 11.25
C TRP A 163 -18.26 -24.97 11.79
N GLU A 164 -18.82 -24.54 12.91
CA GLU A 164 -18.44 -23.28 13.56
C GLU A 164 -16.96 -23.27 13.96
N SER A 165 -16.47 -24.38 14.53
CA SER A 165 -15.05 -24.52 14.85
C SER A 165 -14.19 -24.43 13.59
N TRP A 166 -14.60 -25.10 12.52
CA TRP A 166 -13.87 -25.09 11.25
C TRP A 166 -13.79 -23.71 10.62
N VAL A 167 -14.91 -22.98 10.60
CA VAL A 167 -14.97 -21.61 10.08
C VAL A 167 -14.05 -20.68 10.89
N LYS A 168 -14.07 -20.78 12.23
CA LYS A 168 -13.28 -19.91 13.11
C LYS A 168 -11.77 -20.18 13.06
N LYS A 169 -11.35 -21.37 12.63
CA LYS A 169 -9.95 -21.79 12.63
C LYS A 169 -9.42 -22.00 11.21
N GLU A 170 -9.73 -23.13 10.59
CA GLU A 170 -9.15 -23.56 9.32
C GLU A 170 -9.49 -22.58 8.19
N LEU A 171 -10.76 -22.16 8.08
CA LEU A 171 -11.13 -21.18 7.06
C LEU A 171 -10.49 -19.81 7.32
N LYS A 172 -10.46 -19.36 8.58
CA LYS A 172 -9.80 -18.09 8.95
C LYS A 172 -8.32 -18.10 8.55
N GLU A 173 -7.59 -19.17 8.85
CA GLU A 173 -6.17 -19.30 8.48
C GLU A 173 -5.96 -19.36 6.97
N GLN A 174 -6.87 -20.01 6.23
CA GLN A 174 -6.83 -20.00 4.78
C GLN A 174 -7.03 -18.59 4.20
N LEU A 175 -8.02 -17.83 4.70
CA LEU A 175 -8.23 -16.44 4.29
C LEU A 175 -7.02 -15.57 4.61
N LYS A 176 -6.40 -15.78 5.77
CA LYS A 176 -5.19 -15.07 6.20
C LYS A 176 -4.02 -15.37 5.25
N THR A 177 -3.88 -16.62 4.83
CA THR A 177 -2.86 -17.05 3.87
C THR A 177 -3.05 -16.36 2.53
N GLU A 178 -4.29 -16.27 2.03
CA GLU A 178 -4.58 -15.53 0.78
C GLU A 178 -4.28 -14.02 0.93
N ALA A 179 -4.67 -13.40 2.04
CA ALA A 179 -4.37 -12.00 2.31
C ALA A 179 -2.86 -11.74 2.38
N GLN A 180 -2.09 -12.62 3.05
CA GLN A 180 -0.63 -12.54 3.10
C GLN A 180 0.01 -12.72 1.72
N ALA A 181 -0.52 -13.61 0.88
CA ALA A 181 -0.06 -13.78 -0.49
C ALA A 181 -0.30 -12.52 -1.35
N TRP A 182 -1.46 -11.87 -1.17
CA TRP A 182 -1.76 -10.60 -1.81
C TRP A 182 -0.78 -9.51 -1.34
N ILE A 183 -0.57 -9.37 -0.03
CA ILE A 183 0.38 -8.40 0.56
C ILE A 183 1.80 -8.67 0.04
N SER A 184 2.20 -9.94 -0.07
CA SER A 184 3.52 -10.33 -0.60
C SER A 184 3.70 -9.94 -2.07
N THR A 185 2.64 -10.02 -2.88
CA THR A 185 2.66 -9.49 -4.25
C THR A 185 2.90 -7.99 -4.25
N LYS A 186 2.25 -7.25 -3.34
CA LYS A 186 2.47 -5.80 -3.19
C LYS A 186 3.85 -5.44 -2.66
N LYS A 187 4.47 -6.27 -1.82
CA LYS A 187 5.88 -6.10 -1.46
C LYS A 187 6.78 -6.14 -2.70
N LYS A 188 6.57 -7.08 -3.61
CA LYS A 188 7.35 -7.16 -4.86
C LYS A 188 7.16 -5.91 -5.72
N ASP A 189 5.94 -5.39 -5.85
CA ASP A 189 5.66 -4.14 -6.56
C ASP A 189 6.40 -2.96 -5.92
N PHE A 190 6.35 -2.86 -4.58
CA PHE A 190 7.06 -1.84 -3.80
C PHE A 190 8.56 -1.92 -4.03
N ASP A 191 9.16 -3.11 -3.92
CA ASP A 191 10.60 -3.34 -4.15
C ASP A 191 11.01 -2.95 -5.57
N GLY A 192 10.19 -3.30 -6.57
CA GLY A 192 10.38 -2.88 -7.95
C GLY A 192 10.42 -1.35 -8.11
N LEU A 193 9.47 -0.64 -7.50
CA LEU A 193 9.44 0.83 -7.51
C LEU A 193 10.65 1.44 -6.82
N THR A 194 11.02 0.94 -5.64
CA THR A 194 12.15 1.45 -4.88
C THR A 194 13.47 1.30 -5.66
N SER A 195 13.67 0.13 -6.27
CA SER A 195 14.83 -0.18 -7.12
C SER A 195 14.85 0.69 -8.38
N LYS A 196 13.69 0.90 -9.00
CA LYS A 196 13.55 1.80 -10.16
C LYS A 196 13.96 3.24 -9.82
N TYR A 197 13.50 3.80 -8.71
CA TYR A 197 13.88 5.16 -8.30
C TYR A 197 15.37 5.29 -8.02
N PHE A 198 15.97 4.31 -7.34
CA PHE A 198 17.40 4.34 -7.06
C PHE A 198 18.23 4.24 -8.34
N SER A 199 17.82 3.38 -9.27
CA SER A 199 18.48 3.21 -10.58
C SER A 199 18.38 4.48 -11.43
N LEU A 200 17.20 5.09 -11.51
CA LEU A 200 16.99 6.37 -12.22
C LEU A 200 17.87 7.48 -11.63
N TRP A 201 18.00 7.52 -10.31
CA TRP A 201 18.90 8.46 -9.64
C TRP A 201 20.37 8.21 -9.97
N LYS A 202 20.84 6.95 -9.94
CA LYS A 202 22.21 6.61 -10.34
C LYS A 202 22.50 7.04 -11.79
N ASP A 203 21.58 6.76 -12.70
CA ASP A 203 21.70 7.12 -14.11
C ASP A 203 21.71 8.63 -14.32
N HIS A 204 20.83 9.35 -13.63
CA HIS A 204 20.79 10.82 -13.67
C HIS A 204 22.11 11.39 -13.14
N ARG A 205 22.58 10.90 -11.99
CA ARG A 205 23.83 11.36 -11.39
C ARG A 205 25.03 11.11 -12.29
N ARG A 206 25.10 9.95 -12.96
CA ARG A 206 26.14 9.70 -13.97
C ARG A 206 26.08 10.74 -15.09
N LYS A 207 24.90 11.04 -15.64
CA LYS A 207 24.75 11.98 -16.77
C LYS A 207 25.18 13.41 -16.42
N GLU A 208 25.22 13.76 -15.14
CA GLU A 208 25.72 15.05 -14.64
C GLU A 208 27.26 15.13 -14.55
N LEU A 209 28.00 14.07 -14.83
CA LEU A 209 29.45 14.11 -15.01
C LEU A 209 29.80 14.13 -16.51
N GLU A 210 30.79 14.94 -16.89
CA GLU A 210 31.36 14.89 -18.22
C GLU A 210 31.89 13.50 -18.57
N GLU A 211 31.74 13.11 -19.83
CA GLU A 211 32.09 11.77 -20.29
C GLU A 211 33.60 11.49 -20.17
N GLU A 212 34.42 12.49 -20.47
CA GLU A 212 35.88 12.36 -20.37
C GLU A 212 36.34 12.21 -18.91
N ALA A 213 35.76 12.98 -17.99
CA ALA A 213 36.04 12.83 -16.55
C ALA A 213 35.67 11.42 -16.04
N TRP A 214 34.57 10.85 -16.51
CA TRP A 214 34.20 9.47 -16.21
C TRP A 214 35.21 8.47 -16.77
N LYS A 215 35.58 8.60 -18.06
CA LYS A 215 36.56 7.72 -18.72
C LYS A 215 37.92 7.77 -18.02
N THR A 216 38.43 8.97 -17.70
CA THR A 216 39.70 9.14 -16.99
C THR A 216 39.71 8.37 -15.67
N LYS A 217 38.65 8.48 -14.87
CA LYS A 217 38.54 7.77 -13.59
C LYS A 217 38.32 6.27 -13.75
N ALA A 218 37.57 5.85 -14.77
CA ALA A 218 37.43 4.44 -15.12
C ALA A 218 38.79 3.81 -15.47
N SER A 219 39.59 4.47 -16.30
CA SER A 219 40.93 4.01 -16.67
C SER A 219 41.92 4.02 -15.51
N SER A 220 41.76 4.91 -14.54
CA SER A 220 42.62 4.97 -13.35
C SER A 220 42.16 4.05 -12.20
N GLY A 221 41.16 3.19 -12.40
CA GLY A 221 40.61 2.31 -11.37
C GLY A 221 39.80 3.01 -10.27
N GLY A 222 39.40 4.27 -10.48
CA GLY A 222 38.72 5.10 -9.47
C GLY A 222 37.21 4.90 -9.37
N LEU A 223 36.62 3.93 -10.06
CA LEU A 223 35.17 3.65 -9.98
C LEU A 223 34.76 3.02 -8.65
N SER A 224 35.69 2.38 -7.94
CA SER A 224 35.44 1.75 -6.64
C SER A 224 34.89 2.75 -5.61
N GLU A 225 35.38 3.98 -5.61
CA GLU A 225 34.88 5.05 -4.71
C GLU A 225 33.40 5.39 -4.98
N TRP A 226 33.00 5.39 -6.26
CA TRP A 226 31.62 5.63 -6.66
C TRP A 226 30.73 4.44 -6.29
N GLU A 227 31.17 3.23 -6.60
CA GLU A 227 30.47 1.99 -6.26
C GLU A 227 30.23 1.89 -4.76
N GLU A 228 31.28 2.03 -3.95
CA GLU A 228 31.21 1.99 -2.48
C GLU A 228 30.27 3.07 -1.93
N LEU A 229 30.32 4.29 -2.48
CA LEU A 229 29.40 5.36 -2.08
C LEU A 229 27.95 4.99 -2.41
N THR A 230 27.69 4.53 -3.64
CA THR A 230 26.33 4.18 -4.05
C THR A 230 25.79 2.97 -3.30
N ASP A 231 26.61 1.98 -2.98
CA ASP A 231 26.18 0.80 -2.23
C ASP A 231 25.83 1.17 -0.78
N LYS A 232 26.63 2.04 -0.14
CA LYS A 232 26.32 2.59 1.18
C LYS A 232 25.01 3.38 1.16
N MET A 233 24.77 4.17 0.11
CA MET A 233 23.53 4.93 -0.06
C MET A 233 22.32 4.03 -0.33
N ASN A 234 22.50 3.00 -1.16
CA ASN A 234 21.46 2.01 -1.47
C ASN A 234 21.05 1.27 -0.19
N THR A 235 22.01 0.77 0.57
CA THR A 235 21.76 0.07 1.84
C THR A 235 20.95 0.94 2.81
N ARG A 236 21.31 2.22 2.97
CA ARG A 236 20.54 3.14 3.83
C ARG A 236 19.14 3.41 3.29
N TYR A 237 19.03 3.53 1.97
CA TYR A 237 17.78 3.78 1.29
C TYR A 237 16.82 2.59 1.44
N THR A 238 17.27 1.37 1.16
CA THR A 238 16.47 0.14 1.29
C THR A 238 16.07 -0.12 2.73
N ASN A 239 17.00 -0.01 3.70
CA ASN A 239 16.68 -0.23 5.12
C ASN A 239 15.54 0.69 5.62
N ASN A 240 15.53 1.95 5.21
CA ASN A 240 14.47 2.88 5.58
C ASN A 240 13.12 2.50 4.94
N LEU A 241 13.14 1.99 3.71
CA LEU A 241 11.94 1.59 2.98
C LEU A 241 11.39 0.24 3.44
N ASP A 242 12.25 -0.68 3.85
CA ASP A 242 11.85 -1.95 4.46
C ASP A 242 11.13 -1.72 5.79
N ASN A 243 11.60 -0.78 6.61
CA ASN A 243 10.90 -0.37 7.83
C ASN A 243 9.52 0.24 7.51
N MET A 244 9.44 1.08 6.47
CA MET A 244 8.18 1.66 6.03
C MET A 244 7.18 0.59 5.57
N TRP A 245 7.64 -0.35 4.76
CA TRP A 245 6.82 -1.49 4.32
C TRP A 245 6.38 -2.37 5.49
N SER A 246 7.28 -2.67 6.42
CA SER A 246 6.98 -3.53 7.58
C SER A 246 5.86 -2.94 8.43
N ASN A 247 5.92 -1.64 8.73
CA ASN A 247 4.85 -0.96 9.44
C ASN A 247 3.54 -0.97 8.64
N TYR A 248 3.60 -0.64 7.35
CA TYR A 248 2.42 -0.56 6.50
C TYR A 248 1.72 -1.92 6.29
N SER A 249 2.50 -3.00 6.08
CA SER A 249 1.96 -4.35 5.97
C SER A 249 1.37 -4.85 7.29
N GLY A 250 1.92 -4.42 8.42
CA GLY A 250 1.30 -4.59 9.73
C GLY A 250 -0.10 -3.98 9.80
N ASP A 251 -0.27 -2.74 9.31
CA ASP A 251 -1.58 -2.08 9.26
C ASP A 251 -2.59 -2.81 8.35
N LEU A 252 -2.14 -3.39 7.24
CA LEU A 252 -3.00 -4.22 6.38
C LEU A 252 -3.46 -5.50 7.08
N LEU A 253 -2.54 -6.18 7.79
CA LEU A 253 -2.89 -7.37 8.56
C LEU A 253 -3.84 -7.05 9.72
N PHE A 254 -3.64 -5.91 10.38
CA PHE A 254 -4.57 -5.43 11.40
C PHE A 254 -5.99 -5.26 10.83
N ARG A 255 -6.13 -4.64 9.64
CA ARG A 255 -7.43 -4.52 8.95
C ARG A 255 -8.06 -5.87 8.62
N PHE A 256 -7.25 -6.84 8.20
CA PHE A 256 -7.74 -8.21 7.99
C PHE A 256 -8.25 -8.83 9.31
N ASP A 257 -7.54 -8.60 10.42
CA ASP A 257 -7.93 -9.11 11.74
C ASP A 257 -9.20 -8.42 12.28
N GLU A 258 -9.50 -7.18 11.87
CA GLU A 258 -10.79 -6.51 12.13
C GLU A 258 -11.91 -7.01 11.22
N TRP A 259 -11.63 -7.21 9.94
CA TRP A 259 -12.62 -7.64 8.93
C TRP A 259 -13.04 -9.10 9.08
N SER A 260 -12.07 -10.00 9.34
CA SER A 260 -12.33 -11.44 9.30
C SER A 260 -13.36 -11.93 10.33
N PRO A 261 -13.39 -11.47 11.60
CA PRO A 261 -14.40 -11.91 12.56
C PRO A 261 -15.81 -11.59 12.11
N GLU A 262 -16.05 -10.40 11.54
CA GLU A 262 -17.39 -9.97 11.09
C GLU A 262 -17.91 -10.87 9.97
N VAL A 263 -17.07 -11.18 8.98
CA VAL A 263 -17.45 -12.05 7.86
C VAL A 263 -17.64 -13.50 8.29
N LEU A 264 -16.77 -14.00 9.17
CA LEU A 264 -16.87 -15.38 9.67
C LEU A 264 -18.13 -15.57 10.52
N GLU A 265 -18.48 -14.59 11.37
CA GLU A 265 -19.72 -14.62 12.15
C GLU A 265 -20.95 -14.63 11.24
N LYS A 266 -20.96 -13.76 10.21
CA LYS A 266 -22.01 -13.76 9.19
C LYS A 266 -22.17 -15.13 8.51
N TRP A 267 -21.08 -15.78 8.12
CA TRP A 267 -21.14 -17.11 7.50
C TRP A 267 -21.56 -18.22 8.46
N ILE A 268 -21.25 -18.08 9.75
CA ILE A 268 -21.72 -18.98 10.79
C ILE A 268 -23.24 -18.87 10.97
N GLU A 269 -23.74 -17.65 11.15
CA GLU A 269 -25.18 -17.39 11.31
C GLU A 269 -25.98 -17.86 10.09
N SER A 270 -25.45 -17.65 8.88
CA SER A 270 -26.11 -18.07 7.64
C SER A 270 -25.92 -19.55 7.30
N LYS A 271 -25.14 -20.29 8.11
CA LYS A 271 -24.74 -21.68 7.84
C LYS A 271 -24.20 -21.86 6.42
N GLN A 272 -23.28 -21.00 6.03
CA GLN A 272 -22.76 -20.90 4.66
C GLN A 272 -22.21 -22.23 4.11
N TRP A 273 -21.75 -23.12 4.99
CA TRP A 273 -21.31 -24.47 4.65
C TRP A 273 -22.35 -25.29 3.90
N ASN A 274 -23.65 -25.07 4.10
CA ASN A 274 -24.69 -25.74 3.31
C ASN A 274 -24.58 -25.42 1.82
N GLN A 275 -24.21 -24.18 1.47
CA GLN A 275 -23.96 -23.78 0.08
C GLN A 275 -22.65 -24.36 -0.44
N TRP A 276 -21.57 -24.32 0.35
CA TRP A 276 -20.28 -24.92 -0.02
C TRP A 276 -20.42 -26.41 -0.32
N VAL A 277 -21.04 -27.17 0.59
CA VAL A 277 -21.29 -28.61 0.43
C VAL A 277 -22.13 -28.89 -0.82
N LYS A 278 -23.19 -28.10 -1.05
CA LYS A 278 -24.04 -28.27 -2.25
C LYS A 278 -23.28 -28.00 -3.55
N LYS A 279 -22.31 -27.09 -3.57
CA LYS A 279 -21.51 -26.80 -4.76
C LYS A 279 -20.45 -27.85 -5.03
N VAL A 280 -19.80 -28.34 -3.98
CA VAL A 280 -18.65 -29.25 -4.08
C VAL A 280 -19.07 -30.71 -4.29
N ARG A 281 -20.25 -31.11 -3.81
CA ARG A 281 -20.79 -32.48 -4.00
C ARG A 281 -21.71 -32.64 -5.22
N LYS A 282 -21.73 -31.65 -6.11
CA LYS A 282 -22.38 -31.76 -7.43
C LYS A 282 -21.41 -32.36 -8.43
#